data_AF-A0A286UEP3-F1
#
_entry.id   AF-A0A286UEP3-F1
#
_cell.length_a   1.000
_cell.length_b   1.000
_cell.length_c   1.000
_cell.angle_alpha   90.00
_cell.angle_beta   90.00
_cell.angle_gamma   90.00
#
_symmetry.space_group_name_H-M   'P 1'
#
loop_
_entity.id
_entity.type
_entity.pdbx_description
1 polymer ?
#
loop_
_entity_poly.entity_id
_entity_poly.type
_entity_poly.pdbx_seq_one_letter_code
_entity_poly.pdbx_strand_id
1 'polypeptide(L)'
;MLLTRLQTARTDNYTYYLVYFFMYLAAVDVEGLTPDFLVGAVEQVQPQLWSQLLKNVVVPQLSKMLPKDRKVVIVGLTKLLIQSNIMFSDPSISQWPGLFSELAGLFTQSKHLQSAQSTAAEDPDEVLRSLDFEEQGAGYQAAYSKLAASESIPVDPVASITDIRAFVGEKLSEAVSRDPRIHGLIESSTVGPTGTVTSGFIQNLVSSGYQL
;
A
#
# COMPACT_ATOMS: atom_id res chain seq x y z
N MET A 1 2.88 -15.90 14.79
CA MET A 1 2.06 -15.16 15.77
C MET A 1 1.38 -13.91 15.21
N LEU A 2 1.89 -13.32 14.12
CA LEU A 2 1.30 -12.13 13.50
C LEU A 2 -0.06 -12.44 12.82
N LEU A 3 -0.14 -13.51 12.02
CA LEU A 3 -1.38 -13.92 11.37
C LEU A 3 -2.43 -14.47 12.35
N THR A 4 -1.99 -15.08 13.45
CA THR A 4 -2.86 -15.58 14.52
C THR A 4 -3.64 -14.46 15.19
N ARG A 5 -3.01 -13.30 15.44
CA ARG A 5 -3.69 -12.13 16.03
C ARG A 5 -4.76 -11.54 15.11
N LEU A 6 -4.57 -11.60 13.80
CA LEU A 6 -5.59 -11.17 12.83
C LEU A 6 -6.86 -12.01 12.94
N GLN A 7 -6.73 -13.30 13.28
CA GLN A 7 -7.86 -14.22 13.44
C GLN A 7 -8.52 -14.13 14.82
N THR A 8 -7.75 -13.89 15.88
CA THR A 8 -8.25 -13.98 17.27
C THR A 8 -8.62 -12.64 17.90
N ALA A 9 -8.03 -11.53 17.45
CA ALA A 9 -8.23 -10.19 18.02
C ALA A 9 -7.94 -9.10 16.99
N ARG A 10 -8.77 -9.02 15.95
CA ARG A 10 -8.65 -7.99 14.90
C ARG A 10 -9.02 -6.62 15.47
N THR A 11 -8.06 -5.72 15.52
CA THR A 11 -8.29 -4.28 15.72
C THR A 11 -7.99 -3.52 14.42
N ASP A 12 -8.60 -2.34 14.26
CA ASP A 12 -8.39 -1.51 13.08
C ASP A 12 -6.95 -0.99 13.01
N ASN A 13 -6.36 -0.64 14.16
CA ASN A 13 -4.95 -0.26 14.27
C ASN A 13 -4.02 -1.41 13.88
N TYR A 14 -4.28 -2.63 14.33
CA TYR A 14 -3.47 -3.78 13.94
C TYR A 14 -3.56 -4.05 12.43
N THR A 15 -4.76 -3.95 11.87
CA THR A 15 -4.99 -4.10 10.43
C THR A 15 -4.24 -3.04 9.63
N TYR A 16 -4.25 -1.79 10.10
CA TYR A 16 -3.50 -0.68 9.51
C TYR A 16 -2.00 -0.98 9.44
N TYR A 17 -1.38 -1.25 10.59
CA TYR A 17 0.06 -1.50 10.66
C TYR A 17 0.47 -2.77 9.94
N LEU A 18 -0.39 -3.80 9.90
CA LEU A 18 -0.13 -5.02 9.14
C LEU A 18 -0.02 -4.75 7.64
N VAL A 19 -0.97 -3.99 7.09
CA VAL A 19 -0.96 -3.65 5.67
C VAL A 19 0.21 -2.72 5.35
N TYR A 20 0.48 -1.73 6.21
CA TYR A 20 1.67 -0.89 6.08
C TYR A 20 2.95 -1.72 6.08
N PHE A 21 3.08 -2.69 6.99
CA PHE A 21 4.24 -3.58 7.07
C PHE A 21 4.43 -4.41 5.80
N PHE A 22 3.37 -4.97 5.23
CA PHE A 22 3.46 -5.69 3.95
C PHE A 22 3.92 -4.80 2.81
N MET A 23 3.37 -3.58 2.71
CA MET A 23 3.77 -2.63 1.67
C MET A 23 5.19 -2.11 1.89
N TYR A 24 5.59 -1.91 3.14
CA TYR A 24 6.97 -1.56 3.51
C TYR A 24 7.95 -2.65 3.09
N LEU A 25 7.67 -3.92 3.41
CA LEU A 25 8.52 -5.04 2.98
C LEU A 25 8.60 -5.15 1.45
N ALA A 26 7.51 -4.88 0.74
CA ALA A 26 7.51 -4.86 -0.72
C ALA A 26 8.21 -3.61 -1.31
N ALA A 27 8.26 -2.50 -0.58
CA ALA A 27 8.86 -1.25 -1.02
C ALA A 27 10.38 -1.21 -0.80
N VAL A 28 10.87 -1.83 0.26
CA VAL A 28 12.29 -1.82 0.66
C VAL A 28 13.14 -2.63 -0.33
N ASP A 29 14.14 -1.99 -0.92
CA ASP A 29 15.11 -2.61 -1.82
C ASP A 29 16.25 -3.25 -1.04
N VAL A 30 15.98 -4.38 -0.38
CA VAL A 30 17.01 -5.22 0.26
C VAL A 30 17.24 -6.47 -0.57
N GLU A 31 18.51 -6.80 -0.80
CA GLU A 31 18.93 -7.98 -1.56
C GLU A 31 18.29 -9.25 -0.98
N GLY A 32 17.51 -9.96 -1.79
CA GLY A 32 16.80 -11.18 -1.40
C GLY A 32 15.40 -10.99 -0.80
N LEU A 33 14.99 -9.75 -0.48
CA LEU A 33 13.63 -9.44 -0.03
C LEU A 33 12.79 -9.00 -1.22
N THR A 34 12.32 -9.98 -2.02
CA THR A 34 11.42 -9.70 -3.14
C THR A 34 9.95 -9.77 -2.70
N PRO A 35 9.03 -9.11 -3.42
CA PRO A 35 7.60 -9.29 -3.19
C PRO A 35 7.17 -10.76 -3.25
N ASP A 36 7.84 -11.61 -4.04
CA ASP A 36 7.60 -13.04 -4.08
C ASP A 36 8.00 -13.76 -2.78
N PHE A 37 9.04 -13.31 -2.09
CA PHE A 37 9.39 -13.86 -0.77
C PHE A 37 8.28 -13.57 0.26
N LEU A 38 7.72 -12.35 0.23
CA LEU A 38 6.60 -11.97 1.10
C LEU A 38 5.39 -12.88 0.85
N VAL A 39 4.98 -13.01 -0.41
CA VAL A 39 3.83 -13.85 -0.79
C VAL A 39 4.08 -15.31 -0.44
N GLY A 40 5.27 -15.82 -0.76
CA GLY A 40 5.68 -17.19 -0.44
C GLY A 40 5.69 -17.47 1.07
N ALA A 41 6.15 -16.53 1.90
CA ALA A 41 6.13 -16.68 3.36
C ALA A 41 4.70 -16.74 3.92
N VAL A 42 3.76 -16.00 3.34
CA VAL A 42 2.34 -16.05 3.74
C VAL A 42 1.69 -17.36 3.28
N GLU A 43 1.94 -17.79 2.06
CA GLU A 43 1.39 -19.05 1.50
C GLU A 43 1.93 -20.30 2.23
N GLN A 44 3.17 -20.25 2.75
CA GLN A 44 3.72 -21.32 3.60
C GLN A 44 2.94 -21.52 4.90
N VAL A 45 2.32 -20.46 5.44
CA VAL A 45 1.53 -20.57 6.67
C VAL A 45 0.22 -21.29 6.39
N GLN A 46 -0.45 -20.92 5.30
CA GLN A 46 -1.66 -21.59 4.84
C GLN A 46 -1.88 -21.33 3.35
N PRO A 47 -2.22 -22.36 2.55
CA PRO A 47 -2.55 -22.18 1.14
C PRO A 47 -3.71 -21.20 0.93
N GLN A 48 -3.60 -20.36 -0.09
CA GLN A 48 -4.56 -19.32 -0.48
C GLN A 48 -4.76 -18.19 0.54
N LEU A 49 -3.99 -18.18 1.63
CA LEU A 49 -4.11 -17.14 2.65
C LEU A 49 -3.80 -15.76 2.08
N TRP A 50 -2.84 -15.66 1.14
CA TRP A 50 -2.48 -14.39 0.53
C TRP A 50 -3.67 -13.77 -0.20
N SER A 51 -4.35 -14.56 -1.04
CA SER A 51 -5.53 -14.09 -1.79
C SER A 51 -6.67 -13.62 -0.88
N GLN A 52 -6.89 -14.30 0.25
CA GLN A 52 -7.89 -13.92 1.24
C GLN A 52 -7.51 -12.62 1.96
N LEU A 53 -6.23 -12.47 2.31
CA LEU A 53 -5.72 -11.24 2.92
C LEU A 53 -5.84 -10.06 1.96
N LEU A 54 -5.50 -10.24 0.68
CA LEU A 54 -5.65 -9.19 -0.32
C LEU A 54 -7.10 -8.68 -0.36
N LYS A 55 -8.05 -9.60 -0.49
CA LYS A 55 -9.47 -9.29 -0.63
C LYS A 55 -10.09 -8.66 0.63
N ASN A 56 -9.85 -9.26 1.80
CA ASN A 56 -10.59 -8.94 3.02
C ASN A 56 -9.88 -7.89 3.91
N VAL A 57 -8.59 -7.65 3.67
CA VAL A 57 -7.74 -6.85 4.55
C VAL A 57 -7.02 -5.76 3.76
N VAL A 58 -6.23 -6.11 2.75
CA VAL A 58 -5.39 -5.14 2.04
C VAL A 58 -6.23 -4.15 1.25
N VAL A 59 -7.06 -4.62 0.31
CA VAL A 59 -7.91 -3.76 -0.53
C VAL A 59 -8.73 -2.75 0.29
N PRO A 60 -9.54 -3.15 1.29
CA PRO A 60 -10.35 -2.21 2.05
C PRO A 60 -9.52 -1.26 2.94
N GLN A 61 -8.28 -1.61 3.28
CA GLN A 61 -7.42 -0.80 4.13
C GLN A 61 -6.61 0.23 3.33
N LEU A 62 -6.32 -0.01 2.05
CA LEU A 62 -5.55 0.89 1.20
C LEU A 62 -6.16 2.30 1.16
N SER A 63 -7.49 2.41 0.99
CA SER A 63 -8.21 3.69 0.99
C SER A 63 -8.16 4.46 2.32
N LYS A 64 -7.84 3.79 3.43
CA LYS A 64 -7.76 4.37 4.78
C LYS A 64 -6.34 4.79 5.18
N MET A 65 -5.37 4.66 4.29
CA MET A 65 -3.96 4.96 4.60
C MET A 65 -3.73 6.45 4.83
N LEU A 66 -2.98 6.77 5.90
CA LEU A 66 -2.62 8.15 6.22
C LEU A 66 -1.66 8.72 5.16
N PRO A 67 -1.72 10.04 4.87
CA PRO A 67 -0.86 10.68 3.88
C PRO A 67 0.63 10.43 4.07
N LYS A 68 1.13 10.36 5.32
CA LYS A 68 2.54 10.08 5.63
C LYS A 68 3.02 8.73 5.07
N ASP A 69 2.15 7.73 5.10
CA ASP A 69 2.48 6.34 4.79
C ASP A 69 2.17 5.99 3.33
N ARG A 70 1.35 6.82 2.66
CA ARG A 70 0.93 6.60 1.26
C ARG A 70 2.09 6.45 0.30
N LYS A 71 3.19 7.19 0.47
CA LYS A 71 4.35 7.10 -0.42
C LYS A 71 4.93 5.68 -0.42
N VAL A 72 5.16 5.12 0.77
CA VAL A 72 5.64 3.74 0.95
C VAL A 72 4.62 2.74 0.40
N VAL A 73 3.34 2.96 0.71
CA VAL A 73 2.25 2.09 0.26
C VAL A 73 2.15 2.02 -1.26
N ILE A 74 2.22 3.17 -1.95
CA ILE A 74 2.16 3.22 -3.41
C ILE A 74 3.36 2.48 -4.02
N VAL A 75 4.57 2.75 -3.55
CA VAL A 75 5.78 2.11 -4.07
C VAL A 75 5.75 0.60 -3.85
N GLY A 76 5.39 0.16 -2.65
CA GLY A 76 5.26 -1.26 -2.31
C GLY A 76 4.18 -1.96 -3.12
N LEU A 77 3.03 -1.32 -3.31
CA LEU A 77 1.93 -1.85 -4.11
C LEU A 77 2.29 -1.95 -5.58
N THR A 78 2.98 -0.95 -6.14
CA THR A 78 3.48 -0.98 -7.52
C THR A 78 4.47 -2.12 -7.73
N LYS A 79 5.44 -2.28 -6.82
CA LYS A 79 6.40 -3.40 -6.90
C LYS A 79 5.71 -4.74 -6.73
N LEU A 80 4.74 -4.86 -5.82
CA LEU A 80 3.96 -6.08 -5.63
C LEU A 80 3.17 -6.46 -6.89
N LEU A 81 2.52 -5.50 -7.55
CA LEU A 81 1.72 -5.73 -8.76
C LEU A 81 2.56 -6.10 -9.98
N ILE A 82 3.79 -5.60 -10.07
CA ILE A 82 4.64 -5.71 -11.27
C ILE A 82 5.74 -6.76 -11.12
N GLN A 83 6.35 -6.88 -9.94
CA GLN A 83 7.51 -7.73 -9.71
C GLN A 83 7.13 -9.10 -9.15
N SER A 84 5.95 -9.27 -8.54
CA SER A 84 5.56 -10.58 -8.00
C SER A 84 5.04 -11.49 -9.11
N ASN A 85 5.77 -12.58 -9.39
CA ASN A 85 5.33 -13.62 -10.31
C ASN A 85 4.17 -14.43 -9.71
N ILE A 86 4.12 -14.55 -8.38
CA ILE A 86 3.06 -15.29 -7.68
C ILE A 86 1.72 -14.52 -7.76
N MET A 87 1.74 -13.19 -7.85
CA MET A 87 0.54 -12.39 -8.12
C MET A 87 -0.11 -12.71 -9.48
N PHE A 88 0.69 -13.11 -10.47
CA PHE A 88 0.20 -13.50 -11.80
C PHE A 88 -0.27 -14.96 -11.87
N SER A 89 -0.25 -15.69 -10.75
CA SER A 89 -0.78 -17.05 -10.65
C SER A 89 -2.19 -17.06 -10.04
N ASP A 90 -3.01 -18.02 -10.45
CA ASP A 90 -4.29 -18.28 -9.80
C ASP A 90 -4.08 -18.74 -8.34
N PRO A 91 -4.87 -18.27 -7.36
CA PRO A 91 -6.08 -17.42 -7.48
C PRO A 91 -5.83 -15.91 -7.34
N SER A 92 -4.59 -15.48 -7.11
CA SER A 92 -4.21 -14.10 -6.79
C SER A 92 -4.45 -13.12 -7.94
N ILE A 93 -4.34 -13.61 -9.18
CA ILE A 93 -4.58 -12.80 -10.40
C ILE A 93 -5.98 -12.16 -10.43
N SER A 94 -6.97 -12.80 -9.81
CA SER A 94 -8.34 -12.26 -9.71
C SER A 94 -8.44 -10.97 -8.88
N GLN A 95 -7.48 -10.73 -7.99
CA GLN A 95 -7.46 -9.55 -7.11
C GLN A 95 -6.61 -8.40 -7.69
N TRP A 96 -5.85 -8.67 -8.74
CA TRP A 96 -4.98 -7.68 -9.39
C TRP A 96 -5.75 -6.43 -9.85
N PRO A 97 -6.93 -6.53 -10.51
CA PRO A 97 -7.66 -5.34 -10.96
C PRO A 97 -8.16 -4.47 -9.80
N GLY A 98 -8.57 -5.09 -8.69
CA GLY A 98 -9.03 -4.36 -7.50
C GLY A 98 -7.91 -3.56 -6.84
N LEU A 99 -6.72 -4.15 -6.73
CA LEU A 99 -5.55 -3.48 -6.18
C LEU A 99 -5.06 -2.33 -7.06
N PHE A 100 -5.07 -2.51 -8.38
CA PHE A 100 -4.73 -1.43 -9.31
C PHE A 100 -5.72 -0.27 -9.24
N SER A 101 -7.01 -0.56 -9.04
CA SER A 101 -8.02 0.47 -8.87
C SER A 101 -7.84 1.26 -7.56
N GLU A 102 -7.52 0.59 -6.45
CA GLU A 102 -7.17 1.27 -5.19
C GLU A 102 -5.90 2.11 -5.32
N LEU A 103 -4.89 1.63 -6.07
CA LEU A 103 -3.70 2.42 -6.39
C LEU A 103 -4.06 3.71 -7.14
N ALA A 104 -4.91 3.64 -8.17
CA ALA A 104 -5.41 4.81 -8.88
C ALA A 104 -6.25 5.74 -7.98
N GLY A 105 -7.03 5.15 -7.07
CA GLY A 105 -7.79 5.85 -6.03
C GLY A 105 -6.89 6.66 -5.11
N LEU A 106 -5.78 6.07 -4.64
CA LEU A 106 -4.78 6.75 -3.83
C LEU A 106 -4.19 7.98 -4.55
N PHE A 107 -3.95 7.90 -5.86
CA PHE A 107 -3.51 9.05 -6.67
C PHE A 107 -4.61 10.09 -6.91
N THR A 108 -5.89 9.74 -6.86
CA THR A 108 -6.97 10.71 -7.07
C THR A 108 -7.34 11.43 -5.77
N GLN A 109 -7.36 10.69 -4.66
CA GLN A 109 -7.38 11.26 -3.31
C GLN A 109 -6.12 12.11 -3.04
N SER A 110 -5.06 11.93 -3.83
CA SER A 110 -3.85 12.74 -3.80
C SER A 110 -3.94 14.12 -4.47
N LYS A 111 -5.13 14.64 -4.80
CA LYS A 111 -5.26 16.10 -5.05
C LYS A 111 -4.78 16.95 -3.85
N HIS A 112 -4.57 16.34 -2.68
CA HIS A 112 -3.86 16.91 -1.52
C HIS A 112 -2.34 16.65 -1.45
N LEU A 113 -1.70 15.95 -2.41
CA LEU A 113 -0.24 15.78 -2.42
C LEU A 113 0.51 17.03 -2.89
N GLN A 114 -0.15 17.96 -3.57
CA GLN A 114 0.45 19.29 -3.83
C GLN A 114 0.47 20.18 -2.57
N SER A 115 -0.25 19.81 -1.50
CA SER A 115 -0.21 20.53 -0.22
C SER A 115 0.63 19.83 0.85
N ALA A 116 1.30 18.71 0.55
CA ALA A 116 2.17 18.02 1.50
C ALA A 116 3.46 18.79 1.85
N GLN A 117 3.69 19.96 1.24
CA GLN A 117 4.69 20.94 1.68
C GLN A 117 4.16 21.96 2.69
N SER A 118 2.86 21.95 3.01
CA SER A 118 2.23 23.02 3.78
C SER A 118 1.11 22.50 4.68
N THR A 119 1.44 21.75 5.73
CA THR A 119 0.75 21.85 7.04
C THR A 119 1.62 21.20 8.11
N ALA A 120 2.42 22.04 8.77
CA ALA A 120 2.80 21.82 10.14
C ALA A 120 1.55 22.09 11.01
N ALA A 121 0.79 21.05 11.36
CA ALA A 121 -0.15 21.02 12.48
C ALA A 121 -0.92 19.68 12.45
N GLU A 122 -0.33 18.69 13.11
CA GLU A 122 -0.91 17.48 13.72
C GLU A 122 0.18 16.42 13.66
N ASP A 123 0.75 16.08 14.82
CA ASP A 123 1.70 14.99 14.93
C ASP A 123 0.95 13.73 14.43
N PRO A 124 1.37 13.08 13.33
CA PRO A 124 0.63 11.93 12.78
C PRO A 124 0.53 10.76 13.77
N ASP A 125 1.41 10.74 14.78
CA ASP A 125 1.34 9.81 15.89
C ASP A 125 0.27 10.19 16.92
N GLU A 126 -0.15 11.46 16.99
CA GLU A 126 -1.25 11.93 17.81
C GLU A 126 -2.60 11.44 17.28
N VAL A 127 -2.77 11.37 15.96
CA VAL A 127 -3.97 10.78 15.31
C VAL A 127 -4.08 9.27 15.58
N LEU A 128 -2.95 8.56 15.61
CA LEU A 128 -2.91 7.14 15.95
C LEU A 128 -3.09 6.92 17.46
N ARG A 129 -2.57 7.83 18.30
CA ARG A 129 -2.80 7.81 19.76
C ARG A 129 -4.25 8.15 20.11
N SER A 130 -4.90 9.07 19.41
CA SER A 130 -6.30 9.42 19.67
C SER A 130 -7.25 8.25 19.41
N LEU A 131 -6.95 7.40 18.42
CA LEU A 131 -7.68 6.16 18.18
C LEU A 131 -7.51 5.14 19.32
N ASP A 132 -6.34 5.12 19.97
CA ASP A 132 -6.05 4.26 21.13
C ASP A 132 -6.75 4.77 22.41
N PHE A 133 -6.97 6.09 22.52
CA PHE A 133 -7.72 6.70 23.63
C PHE A 133 -9.23 6.42 23.57
N GLU A 134 -9.81 6.24 22.38
CA GLU A 134 -11.25 5.99 22.21
C GLU A 134 -11.63 4.53 22.52
N GLU A 135 -10.68 3.59 22.42
CA GLU A 135 -10.89 2.15 22.68
C GLU A 135 -10.63 1.75 24.15
N GLN A 136 -9.95 2.60 24.93
CA GLN A 136 -9.51 2.28 26.30
C GLN A 136 -10.40 2.90 27.38
N GLY A 137 -11.34 2.11 27.88
CA GLY A 137 -12.20 2.45 29.02
C GLY A 137 -11.42 2.76 30.31
N ALA A 138 -11.95 3.71 31.08
CA ALA A 138 -11.41 4.31 32.30
C ALA A 138 -10.69 3.34 33.27
N GLY A 139 -9.38 3.49 33.38
CA GLY A 139 -8.53 2.89 34.42
C GLY A 139 -7.20 3.65 34.52
N TYR A 140 -6.59 3.68 35.71
CA TYR A 140 -5.31 4.36 35.95
C TYR A 140 -4.23 3.88 34.96
N GLN A 141 -3.87 4.73 33.99
CA GLN A 141 -2.88 4.42 32.95
C GLN A 141 -1.45 4.81 33.39
N ALA A 142 -0.49 3.99 32.99
CA ALA A 142 0.92 4.36 33.02
C ALA A 142 1.19 5.41 31.91
N ALA A 143 1.61 6.62 32.30
CA ALA A 143 1.92 7.68 31.35
C ALA A 143 3.34 7.49 30.78
N TYR A 144 3.45 7.33 29.46
CA TYR A 144 4.72 7.42 28.75
C TYR A 144 5.01 8.88 28.39
N SER A 145 6.15 9.42 28.84
CA SER A 145 6.63 10.74 28.44
C SER A 145 7.76 10.58 27.43
N LYS A 146 7.50 10.91 26.17
CA LYS A 146 8.52 10.94 25.11
C LYS A 146 9.44 12.14 25.34
N LEU A 147 10.75 11.92 25.43
CA LEU A 147 11.73 13.00 25.55
C LEU A 147 12.02 13.57 24.16
N ALA A 148 11.50 14.77 23.87
CA ALA A 148 11.70 15.46 22.58
C ALA A 148 13.17 15.65 22.19
N ALA A 149 14.09 15.73 23.17
CA ALA A 149 15.52 15.93 22.94
C ALA A 149 16.27 14.67 22.43
N SER A 150 15.66 13.49 22.45
CA SER A 150 16.29 12.23 22.00
C SER A 150 15.53 11.60 20.83
N GLU A 151 14.74 12.39 20.10
CA GLU A 151 13.96 11.92 18.97
C GLU A 151 14.84 11.58 17.77
N SER A 152 14.78 10.33 17.34
CA SER A 152 15.38 9.91 16.07
C SER A 152 14.47 10.33 14.92
N ILE A 153 15.07 10.96 13.90
CA ILE A 153 14.34 11.31 12.67
C ILE A 153 13.83 10.00 12.02
N PRO A 154 12.52 9.88 11.74
CA PRO A 154 12.00 8.70 11.06
C PRO A 154 12.66 8.58 9.68
N VAL A 155 13.29 7.42 9.43
CA VAL A 155 13.97 7.14 8.18
C VAL A 155 12.93 6.79 7.13
N ASP A 156 12.81 7.62 6.08
CA ASP A 156 11.98 7.30 4.92
C ASP A 156 12.64 6.18 4.09
N PRO A 157 12.07 4.96 4.05
CA PRO A 157 12.63 3.84 3.29
C PRO A 157 12.62 4.08 1.78
N VAL A 158 11.83 5.03 1.29
CA VAL A 158 11.69 5.37 -0.14
C VAL A 158 12.15 6.80 -0.43
N ALA A 159 13.10 7.31 0.36
CA ALA A 159 13.67 8.65 0.18
C ALA A 159 14.27 8.88 -1.23
N SER A 160 14.69 7.82 -1.91
CA SER A 160 15.23 7.87 -3.29
C SER A 160 14.20 8.24 -4.35
N ILE A 161 12.89 8.12 -4.06
CA ILE A 161 11.81 8.36 -5.03
C ILE A 161 11.27 9.78 -4.83
N THR A 162 11.69 10.69 -5.72
CA THR A 162 11.28 12.10 -5.70
C THR A 162 9.89 12.31 -6.32
N ASP A 163 9.61 11.64 -7.45
CA ASP A 163 8.31 11.68 -8.12
C ASP A 163 7.68 10.29 -8.20
N ILE A 164 6.62 10.12 -7.41
CA ILE A 164 5.88 8.86 -7.27
C ILE A 164 5.15 8.53 -8.58
N ARG A 165 4.65 9.53 -9.31
CA ARG A 165 3.89 9.31 -10.55
C ARG A 165 4.80 8.86 -11.67
N ALA A 166 5.97 9.50 -11.80
CA ALA A 166 6.98 9.10 -12.77
C ALA A 166 7.48 7.67 -12.49
N PHE A 167 7.72 7.33 -11.21
CA PHE A 167 8.12 5.97 -10.82
C PHE A 167 7.08 4.91 -11.19
N VAL A 168 5.80 5.16 -10.92
CA VAL A 168 4.73 4.23 -11.29
C VAL A 168 4.60 4.11 -12.81
N GLY A 169 4.63 5.23 -13.54
CA GLY A 169 4.56 5.24 -15.00
C GLY A 169 5.71 4.46 -15.64
N GLU A 170 6.94 4.70 -15.20
CA GLU A 170 8.14 4.01 -15.67
C GLU A 170 8.04 2.50 -15.40
N LYS A 171 7.77 2.11 -14.15
CA LYS A 171 7.69 0.69 -13.78
C LYS A 171 6.56 -0.02 -14.49
N LEU A 172 5.41 0.62 -14.68
CA LEU A 172 4.27 0.03 -15.39
C LEU A 172 4.58 -0.13 -16.89
N SER A 173 5.23 0.86 -17.52
CA SER A 173 5.64 0.75 -18.94
C SER A 173 6.70 -0.33 -19.16
N GLU A 174 7.66 -0.47 -18.23
CA GLU A 174 8.65 -1.56 -18.21
C GLU A 174 7.95 -2.91 -18.04
N ALA A 175 6.95 -2.99 -17.16
CA ALA A 175 6.17 -4.20 -16.92
C ALA A 175 5.37 -4.63 -18.15
N VAL A 176 4.65 -3.71 -18.79
CA VAL A 176 3.86 -3.97 -20.00
C VAL A 176 4.76 -4.42 -21.16
N SER A 177 5.96 -3.83 -21.28
CA SER A 177 6.96 -4.25 -22.27
C SER A 177 7.48 -5.67 -21.99
N ARG A 178 7.52 -6.08 -20.71
CA ARG A 178 7.99 -7.41 -20.30
C ARG A 178 6.91 -8.49 -20.41
N ASP A 179 5.66 -8.16 -20.08
CA ASP A 179 4.54 -9.10 -20.15
C ASP A 179 3.27 -8.42 -20.71
N PRO A 180 2.84 -8.78 -21.93
CA PRO A 180 1.61 -8.27 -22.56
C PRO A 180 0.32 -8.59 -21.77
N ARG A 181 0.33 -9.57 -20.86
CA ARG A 181 -0.85 -9.92 -20.04
C ARG A 181 -1.27 -8.77 -19.12
N ILE A 182 -0.31 -7.93 -18.73
CA ILE A 182 -0.56 -6.79 -17.84
C ILE A 182 -1.51 -5.79 -18.52
N HIS A 183 -1.40 -5.60 -19.84
CA HIS A 183 -2.32 -4.75 -20.60
C HIS A 183 -3.78 -5.23 -20.44
N GLY A 184 -4.04 -6.53 -20.61
CA GLY A 184 -5.37 -7.09 -20.42
C GLY A 184 -5.90 -7.00 -18.99
N LEU A 185 -5.01 -7.10 -17.99
CA LEU A 185 -5.37 -6.90 -16.59
C LEU A 185 -5.69 -5.43 -16.28
N ILE A 186 -4.93 -4.48 -16.85
CA ILE A 186 -5.22 -3.05 -16.77
C ILE A 186 -6.57 -2.75 -17.41
N GLU A 187 -6.85 -3.26 -18.60
CA GLU A 187 -8.16 -3.11 -19.25
C GLU A 187 -9.29 -3.67 -18.38
N SER A 188 -9.11 -4.86 -17.80
CA SER A 188 -10.11 -5.46 -16.91
C SER A 188 -10.39 -4.60 -15.67
N SER A 189 -9.40 -3.84 -15.19
CA SER A 189 -9.54 -2.91 -14.05
C SER A 189 -10.31 -1.62 -14.39
N THR A 190 -10.48 -1.31 -15.67
CA THR A 190 -11.32 -0.20 -16.13
C THR A 190 -12.80 -0.56 -16.19
N VAL A 191 -13.14 -1.85 -16.19
CA VAL A 191 -14.51 -2.36 -16.24
C VAL A 191 -15.01 -2.59 -14.81
N GLY A 192 -15.44 -1.52 -14.13
CA GLY A 192 -15.94 -1.61 -12.75
C GLY A 192 -16.48 -0.28 -12.19
N PRO A 193 -17.03 -0.27 -10.95
CA PRO A 193 -17.60 0.93 -10.32
C PRO A 193 -16.58 2.05 -10.08
N THR A 194 -15.30 1.71 -9.96
CA THR A 194 -14.15 2.62 -9.86
C THR A 194 -13.42 2.82 -11.20
N GLY A 195 -13.96 2.27 -12.29
CA GLY A 195 -13.32 2.24 -13.61
C GLY A 195 -13.06 3.62 -14.22
N THR A 196 -13.86 4.62 -13.86
CA THR A 196 -13.67 6.02 -14.27
C THR A 196 -12.44 6.67 -13.64
N VAL A 197 -12.10 6.28 -12.41
CA VAL A 197 -10.90 6.75 -11.71
C VAL A 197 -9.66 6.11 -12.31
N THR A 198 -9.73 4.79 -12.54
CA THR A 198 -8.67 4.02 -13.16
C THR A 198 -8.39 4.49 -14.59
N SER A 199 -9.43 4.72 -15.40
CA SER A 199 -9.28 5.20 -16.79
C SER A 199 -8.71 6.62 -16.85
N GLY A 200 -9.15 7.52 -15.95
CA GLY A 200 -8.57 8.85 -15.82
C GLY A 200 -7.09 8.80 -15.43
N PHE A 201 -6.70 7.89 -14.53
CA PHE A 201 -5.30 7.70 -14.16
C PHE A 201 -4.45 7.20 -15.34
N ILE A 202 -4.92 6.18 -16.07
CA ILE A 202 -4.24 5.66 -17.27
C ILE A 202 -4.10 6.74 -18.33
N GLN A 203 -5.16 7.51 -18.60
CA GLN A 203 -5.12 8.59 -19.58
C GLN A 203 -4.10 9.67 -19.21
N ASN A 204 -3.96 9.99 -17.91
CA ASN A 204 -2.92 10.89 -17.43
C ASN A 204 -1.51 10.33 -17.67
N LEU A 205 -1.29 9.02 -17.42
CA LEU A 205 0.00 8.38 -17.68
C LEU A 205 0.34 8.34 -19.18
N VAL A 206 -0.62 8.00 -20.03
CA VAL A 206 -0.45 8.02 -21.49
C VAL A 206 -0.16 9.44 -21.98
N SER A 207 -0.86 10.45 -21.45
CA SER A 207 -0.58 11.86 -21.78
C SER A 207 0.80 12.34 -21.34
N SER A 208 1.39 11.67 -20.33
CA SER A 208 2.75 11.93 -19.84
C SER A 208 3.83 11.22 -20.69
N GLY A 209 3.43 10.46 -21.72
CA GLY A 209 4.34 9.81 -22.66
C GLY A 209 4.66 8.34 -22.37
N TYR A 210 4.01 7.72 -21.38
CA TYR A 210 4.19 6.29 -21.09
C TYR A 210 3.32 5.42 -21.99
N GLN A 211 3.90 4.37 -22.57
CA GLN A 211 3.17 3.37 -23.36
C GLN A 211 2.62 2.30 -22.41
N LEU A 212 1.30 2.22 -22.32
CA LEU A 212 0.54 1.34 -21.44
C LEU A 212 -0.53 0.59 -22.22
#